data_AF-A0A0B3VXP9-F1
#
_entry.id   AF-A0A0B3VXP9-F1
#
_cell.length_a   1.000
_cell.length_b   1.000
_cell.length_c   1.000
_cell.angle_alpha   90.00
_cell.angle_beta   90.00
_cell.angle_gamma   90.00
#
_symmetry.space_group_name_H-M   'P 1'
#
loop_
_entity.id
_entity.type
_entity.pdbx_description
1 polymer ?
#
loop_
_entity_poly.entity_id
_entity_poly.type
_entity_poly.pdbx_seq_one_letter_code
_entity_poly.pdbx_strand_id
1 'polypeptide(L)'
;MGNKILTLFDIEFKRIQKIFFAVISLLILGNIAIFAYGIYRVTEDVKAEIGVSQGISILKTDMGKHMFLELQLPNFIYALSNLLMILALIGCAFYSVLIWYRDFSSKSKSIYTLFMLPENRFIIFISKLITMLALIYSIIFVQHLLWGIGAFIVNKYANIPIINMIYSINNIHRYGIFEISVPIYPVEYLMIFIIGPIVGVSSIFAATLISKSIKKIGGVLGIIYIVSLAMVYLATIIGIYEYSDTILKNNIIFFIVAFLISIYVSYISLNNRMYD
;
A
#
# COMPACT_ATOMS: atom_id res chain seq x y z
N MET A 1 -29.21 1.73 -18.24
CA MET A 1 -28.50 1.76 -16.94
C MET A 1 -27.00 1.89 -17.18
N GLY A 2 -26.55 3.00 -17.79
CA GLY A 2 -25.12 3.37 -17.77
C GLY A 2 -24.69 3.50 -16.30
N ASN A 3 -23.55 2.90 -15.98
CA ASN A 3 -23.27 2.29 -14.69
C ASN A 3 -23.33 3.30 -13.51
N LYS A 4 -24.41 3.30 -12.71
CA LYS A 4 -24.56 4.21 -11.54
C LYS A 4 -23.37 4.14 -10.57
N ILE A 5 -22.76 2.96 -10.46
CA ILE A 5 -21.51 2.74 -9.73
C ILE A 5 -20.40 3.68 -10.24
N LEU A 6 -20.22 3.81 -11.56
CA LEU A 6 -19.22 4.71 -12.15
C LEU A 6 -19.54 6.17 -11.89
N THR A 7 -20.82 6.57 -11.93
CA THR A 7 -21.20 7.96 -11.61
C THR A 7 -20.94 8.31 -10.16
N LEU A 8 -21.20 7.38 -9.23
CA LEU A 8 -20.89 7.56 -7.81
C LEU A 8 -19.38 7.55 -7.57
N PHE A 9 -18.66 6.70 -8.29
CA PHE A 9 -17.20 6.67 -8.26
C PHE A 9 -16.63 8.01 -8.72
N ASP A 10 -17.12 8.60 -9.82
CA ASP A 10 -16.64 9.90 -10.30
C ASP A 10 -16.89 11.02 -9.28
N ILE A 11 -18.02 10.99 -8.58
CA ILE A 11 -18.34 11.94 -7.51
C ILE A 11 -17.36 11.77 -6.34
N GLU A 12 -17.14 10.54 -5.88
CA GLU A 12 -16.19 10.24 -4.80
C GLU A 12 -14.75 10.55 -5.21
N PHE A 13 -14.34 10.22 -6.43
CA PHE A 13 -13.02 10.51 -6.97
C PHE A 13 -12.75 12.01 -7.02
N LYS A 14 -13.69 12.81 -7.54
CA LYS A 14 -13.57 14.29 -7.54
C LYS A 14 -13.41 14.88 -6.14
N ARG A 15 -13.96 14.22 -5.11
CA ARG A 15 -13.81 14.65 -3.72
C ARG A 15 -12.41 14.34 -3.18
N ILE A 16 -11.80 13.24 -3.60
CA ILE A 16 -10.48 12.80 -3.12
C ILE A 16 -9.31 13.21 -4.00
N GLN A 17 -9.56 13.70 -5.23
CA GLN A 17 -8.55 13.97 -6.25
C GLN A 17 -7.37 14.82 -5.77
N LYS A 18 -7.62 15.83 -4.91
CA LYS A 18 -6.55 16.68 -4.36
C LYS A 18 -5.58 15.88 -3.48
N ILE A 19 -6.12 15.00 -2.64
CA ILE A 19 -5.33 14.10 -1.78
C ILE A 19 -4.62 13.07 -2.66
N PHE A 20 -5.32 12.49 -3.64
CA PHE A 20 -4.75 11.54 -4.60
C PHE A 20 -3.50 12.10 -5.28
N PHE A 21 -3.60 13.29 -5.91
CA PHE A 21 -2.46 13.90 -6.59
C PHE A 21 -1.36 14.37 -5.62
N ALA A 22 -1.72 14.84 -4.43
CA ALA A 22 -0.73 15.23 -3.42
C ALA A 22 0.12 14.04 -2.95
N VAL A 23 -0.51 12.90 -2.64
CA VAL A 23 0.19 11.69 -2.19
C VAL A 23 1.09 11.15 -3.31
N ILE A 24 0.59 11.06 -4.54
CA ILE A 24 1.40 10.61 -5.69
C ILE A 24 2.58 11.56 -5.95
N SER A 25 2.36 12.87 -5.91
CA SER A 25 3.43 13.84 -6.13
C SER A 25 4.52 13.75 -5.05
N LEU A 26 4.10 13.62 -3.78
CA LEU A 26 5.03 13.44 -2.67
C LEU A 26 5.82 12.12 -2.79
N LEU A 27 5.16 11.04 -3.23
CA LEU A 27 5.81 9.76 -3.50
C LEU A 27 6.87 9.90 -4.61
N ILE A 28 6.54 10.54 -5.73
CA ILE A 28 7.46 10.74 -6.85
C ILE A 28 8.65 11.60 -6.43
N LEU A 29 8.40 12.77 -5.85
CA LEU A 29 9.45 13.70 -5.42
C LEU A 29 10.34 13.08 -4.34
N GLY A 30 9.75 12.37 -3.38
CA GLY A 30 10.49 11.66 -2.34
C GLY A 30 11.40 10.59 -2.92
N ASN A 31 10.91 9.77 -3.85
CA ASN A 31 11.72 8.76 -4.52
C ASN A 31 12.87 9.36 -5.35
N ILE A 32 12.61 10.45 -6.08
CA ILE A 32 13.65 11.17 -6.83
C ILE A 32 14.72 11.69 -5.87
N ALA A 33 14.32 12.28 -4.74
CA ALA A 33 15.25 12.78 -3.72
C ALA A 33 16.09 11.66 -3.10
N ILE A 34 15.47 10.52 -2.76
CA ILE A 34 16.16 9.34 -2.23
C ILE A 34 17.18 8.81 -3.23
N PHE A 35 16.80 8.69 -4.51
CA PHE A 35 17.69 8.23 -5.56
C PHE A 35 18.87 9.20 -5.78
N ALA A 36 18.60 10.51 -5.87
CA ALA A 36 19.63 11.53 -6.03
C ALA A 36 20.60 11.55 -4.83
N TYR A 37 20.07 11.42 -3.61
CA TYR A 37 20.88 11.30 -2.40
C TYR A 37 21.77 10.05 -2.42
N GLY A 38 21.24 8.91 -2.88
CA GLY A 38 22.02 7.69 -3.04
C GLY A 38 23.20 7.87 -3.99
N ILE A 39 23.01 8.54 -5.13
CA ILE A 39 24.08 8.86 -6.08
C ILE A 39 25.11 9.83 -5.47
N TYR A 40 24.64 10.86 -4.77
CA TYR A 40 25.51 11.82 -4.08
C TYR A 40 26.42 11.13 -3.06
N ARG A 41 25.90 10.17 -2.29
CA ARG A 41 26.72 9.40 -1.33
C ARG A 41 27.87 8.67 -2.01
N VAL A 42 27.62 7.98 -3.13
CA VAL A 42 28.70 7.33 -3.89
C VAL A 42 29.78 8.33 -4.29
N THR A 43 29.39 9.50 -4.80
CA THR A 43 30.37 10.49 -5.25
C THR A 43 31.22 11.05 -4.12
N GLU A 44 30.66 11.22 -2.92
CA GLU A 44 31.40 11.66 -1.73
C GLU A 44 32.32 10.56 -1.19
N ASP A 45 31.85 9.31 -1.13
CA ASP A 45 32.65 8.18 -0.62
C ASP A 45 33.86 7.91 -1.54
N VAL A 46 33.67 7.93 -2.86
CA VAL A 46 34.80 7.79 -3.80
C VAL A 46 35.75 8.98 -3.75
N LYS A 47 35.24 10.20 -3.57
CA LYS A 47 36.07 11.40 -3.40
C LYS A 47 36.92 11.31 -2.13
N ALA A 48 36.40 10.74 -1.05
CA ALA A 48 37.16 10.51 0.18
C ALA A 48 38.31 9.52 -0.03
N GLU A 49 38.13 8.52 -0.91
CA GLU A 49 39.14 7.49 -1.18
C GLU A 49 40.19 7.91 -2.23
N ILE A 50 39.78 8.59 -3.30
CA ILE A 50 40.68 9.02 -4.39
C ILE A 50 41.26 10.43 -4.15
N GLY A 51 40.63 11.25 -3.30
CA GLY A 51 41.01 12.65 -3.06
C GLY A 51 40.68 13.63 -4.19
N VAL A 52 39.99 13.18 -5.24
CA VAL A 52 39.62 14.00 -6.41
C VAL A 52 38.10 14.12 -6.50
N SER A 53 37.59 15.35 -6.66
CA SER A 53 36.17 15.57 -6.92
C SER A 53 35.81 15.05 -8.31
N GLN A 54 34.95 14.05 -8.36
CA GLN A 54 34.47 13.47 -9.59
C GLN A 54 32.94 13.47 -9.58
N GLY A 55 32.34 13.83 -10.72
CA GLY A 55 30.88 13.86 -10.87
C GLY A 55 30.27 12.48 -11.09
N ILE A 56 29.04 12.44 -11.59
CA ILE A 56 28.26 11.22 -11.84
C ILE A 56 28.99 10.20 -12.75
N SER A 57 29.95 10.65 -13.56
CA SER A 57 30.79 9.77 -14.42
C SER A 57 31.55 8.71 -13.64
N ILE A 58 31.74 8.90 -12.33
CA ILE A 58 32.45 7.96 -11.45
C ILE A 58 31.77 6.59 -11.38
N LEU A 59 30.45 6.55 -11.53
CA LEU A 59 29.68 5.32 -11.55
C LEU A 59 30.02 4.41 -12.73
N LYS A 60 30.72 4.93 -13.75
CA LYS A 60 31.24 4.13 -14.87
C LYS A 60 32.55 3.40 -14.55
N THR A 61 33.29 3.90 -13.56
CA THR A 61 34.56 3.31 -13.12
C THR A 61 34.32 2.04 -12.32
N ASP A 62 35.25 1.09 -12.37
CA ASP A 62 35.10 -0.15 -11.61
C ASP A 62 35.04 0.12 -10.10
N MET A 63 35.79 1.11 -9.61
CA MET A 63 35.74 1.54 -8.21
C MET A 63 34.36 2.09 -7.82
N GLY A 64 33.76 2.97 -8.65
CA GLY A 64 32.42 3.51 -8.39
C GLY A 64 31.32 2.44 -8.41
N LYS A 65 31.43 1.44 -9.29
CA LYS A 65 30.50 0.29 -9.31
C LYS A 65 30.67 -0.59 -8.08
N HIS A 66 31.90 -0.84 -7.68
CA HIS A 66 32.24 -1.64 -6.50
C HIS A 66 31.67 -0.98 -5.24
N MET A 67 31.98 0.30 -5.00
CA MET A 67 31.44 1.05 -3.87
C MET A 67 29.91 1.10 -3.87
N PHE A 68 29.27 1.29 -5.03
CA PHE A 68 27.81 1.30 -5.12
C PHE A 68 27.19 -0.01 -4.62
N LEU A 69 27.78 -1.16 -4.93
CA LEU A 69 27.28 -2.47 -4.53
C LEU A 69 27.72 -2.85 -3.10
N GLU A 70 28.97 -2.58 -2.73
CA GLU A 70 29.53 -2.91 -1.41
C GLU A 70 28.95 -2.07 -0.27
N LEU A 71 28.69 -0.79 -0.51
CA LEU A 71 28.03 0.09 0.46
C LEU A 71 26.52 -0.20 0.57
N GLN A 72 26.04 -1.23 -0.13
CA GLN A 72 24.64 -1.70 -0.08
C GLN A 72 23.64 -0.58 -0.41
N LEU A 73 24.05 0.37 -1.24
CA LEU A 73 23.22 1.52 -1.62
C LEU A 73 21.92 1.12 -2.36
N PRO A 74 21.90 0.10 -3.24
CA PRO A 74 20.65 -0.44 -3.78
C PRO A 74 19.65 -0.81 -2.68
N ASN A 75 20.12 -1.49 -1.63
CA ASN A 75 19.30 -1.85 -0.48
C ASN A 75 18.85 -0.62 0.32
N PHE A 76 19.75 0.32 0.59
CA PHE A 76 19.41 1.55 1.30
C PHE A 76 18.34 2.37 0.57
N ILE A 77 18.52 2.58 -0.75
CA ILE A 77 17.56 3.29 -1.61
C ILE A 77 16.22 2.54 -1.60
N TYR A 78 16.25 1.23 -1.80
CA TYR A 78 15.05 0.39 -1.78
C TYR A 78 14.32 0.47 -0.43
N ALA A 79 15.01 0.30 0.69
CA ALA A 79 14.42 0.29 2.02
C ALA A 79 13.76 1.64 2.38
N LEU A 80 14.45 2.75 2.14
CA LEU A 80 13.92 4.09 2.43
C LEU A 80 12.73 4.43 1.52
N SER A 81 12.83 4.04 0.25
CA SER A 81 11.76 4.18 -0.73
C SER A 81 10.53 3.31 -0.39
N ASN A 82 10.75 2.09 0.08
CA ASN A 82 9.69 1.19 0.54
C ASN A 82 8.99 1.74 1.79
N LEU A 83 9.75 2.32 2.74
CA LEU A 83 9.19 3.01 3.90
C LEU A 83 8.25 4.15 3.47
N LEU A 84 8.64 4.94 2.46
CA LEU A 84 7.79 6.00 1.92
C LEU A 84 6.47 5.46 1.35
N MET A 85 6.51 4.34 0.63
CA MET A 85 5.31 3.65 0.17
C MET A 85 4.43 3.17 1.34
N ILE A 86 5.03 2.55 2.36
CA ILE A 86 4.30 2.06 3.55
C ILE A 86 3.59 3.21 4.27
N LEU A 87 4.27 4.35 4.46
CA LEU A 87 3.65 5.54 5.04
C LEU A 87 2.48 6.05 4.20
N ALA A 88 2.62 6.06 2.88
CA ALA A 88 1.52 6.43 1.98
C ALA A 88 0.33 5.47 2.13
N LEU A 89 0.57 4.15 2.16
CA LEU A 89 -0.47 3.13 2.34
C LEU A 89 -1.16 3.21 3.71
N ILE A 90 -0.43 3.49 4.79
CA ILE A 90 -1.02 3.77 6.12
C ILE A 90 -1.93 5.00 6.05
N GLY A 91 -1.50 6.05 5.36
CA GLY A 91 -2.34 7.22 5.10
C GLY A 91 -3.63 6.87 4.35
N CYS A 92 -3.57 5.96 3.39
CA CYS A 92 -4.74 5.45 2.67
C CYS A 92 -5.68 4.67 3.59
N ALA A 93 -5.13 3.79 4.44
CA ALA A 93 -5.89 3.04 5.43
C ALA A 93 -6.62 3.99 6.40
N PHE A 94 -5.95 5.05 6.87
CA PHE A 94 -6.59 6.08 7.69
C PHE A 94 -7.70 6.82 6.92
N TYR A 95 -7.45 7.17 5.66
CA TYR A 95 -8.44 7.83 4.83
C TYR A 95 -9.68 6.96 4.56
N SER A 96 -9.50 5.64 4.47
CA SER A 96 -10.60 4.68 4.32
C SER A 96 -11.59 4.72 5.50
N VAL A 97 -11.16 5.16 6.68
CA VAL A 97 -12.04 5.45 7.82
C VAL A 97 -12.73 6.79 7.64
N LEU A 98 -11.97 7.83 7.29
CA LEU A 98 -12.49 9.20 7.13
C LEU A 98 -13.59 9.32 6.07
N ILE A 99 -13.51 8.54 4.98
CA ILE A 99 -14.51 8.58 3.89
C ILE A 99 -15.92 8.22 4.38
N TRP A 100 -16.03 7.35 5.39
CA TRP A 100 -17.30 7.00 6.02
C TRP A 100 -17.68 8.00 7.12
N TYR A 101 -16.73 8.39 7.98
CA TYR A 101 -17.00 9.37 9.04
C TYR A 101 -17.50 10.70 8.50
N ARG A 102 -16.94 11.18 7.39
CA ARG A 102 -17.39 12.42 6.76
C ARG A 102 -18.83 12.32 6.27
N ASP A 103 -19.21 11.15 5.74
CA ASP A 103 -20.55 10.95 5.22
C ASP A 103 -21.61 10.85 6.32
N PHE A 104 -21.28 10.23 7.45
CA PHE A 104 -22.17 10.19 8.62
C PHE A 104 -22.16 11.47 9.45
N SER A 105 -21.06 12.23 9.46
CA SER A 105 -20.94 13.46 10.27
C SER A 105 -21.37 14.73 9.54
N SER A 106 -21.33 14.76 8.20
CA SER A 106 -21.74 15.96 7.48
C SER A 106 -23.26 16.14 7.57
N LYS A 107 -23.70 17.24 8.19
CA LYS A 107 -25.08 17.75 8.11
C LYS A 107 -25.50 18.15 6.68
N SER A 108 -24.77 17.73 5.65
CA SER A 108 -25.03 18.14 4.27
C SER A 108 -26.21 17.34 3.71
N LYS A 109 -27.26 18.05 3.30
CA LYS A 109 -28.54 17.48 2.80
C LYS A 109 -28.36 16.43 1.69
N SER A 110 -27.27 16.48 0.92
CA SER A 110 -27.03 15.61 -0.25
C SER A 110 -26.85 14.13 0.09
N ILE A 111 -26.33 13.79 1.27
CA ILE A 111 -26.09 12.39 1.67
C ILE A 111 -27.37 11.76 2.22
N TYR A 112 -28.16 12.52 2.97
CA TYR A 112 -29.50 12.11 3.39
C TYR A 112 -30.41 11.82 2.20
N THR A 113 -30.31 12.59 1.10
CA THR A 113 -31.03 12.29 -0.15
C THR A 113 -30.56 10.98 -0.79
N LEU A 114 -29.27 10.66 -0.67
CA LEU A 114 -28.66 9.46 -1.25
C LEU A 114 -29.00 8.18 -0.45
N PHE A 115 -29.10 8.28 0.88
CA PHE A 115 -29.59 7.20 1.74
C PHE A 115 -31.12 7.04 1.75
N MET A 116 -31.86 8.06 1.32
CA MET A 116 -33.32 8.02 1.11
C MET A 116 -33.73 7.46 -0.25
N LEU A 117 -32.80 7.26 -1.19
CA LEU A 117 -33.11 6.61 -2.46
C LEU A 117 -33.53 5.15 -2.19
N PRO A 118 -34.62 4.65 -2.81
CA PRO A 118 -35.16 3.30 -2.62
C PRO A 118 -34.27 2.20 -3.22
N GLU A 119 -32.99 2.47 -3.46
CA GLU A 119 -32.05 1.59 -4.15
C GLU A 119 -31.11 0.88 -3.19
N ASN A 120 -30.43 -0.16 -3.69
CA ASN A 120 -29.51 -0.96 -2.89
C ASN A 120 -28.34 -0.11 -2.38
N ARG A 121 -28.34 0.18 -1.07
CA ARG A 121 -27.32 0.97 -0.36
C ARG A 121 -25.90 0.38 -0.51
N PHE A 122 -25.79 -0.89 -0.85
CA PHE A 122 -24.52 -1.56 -1.12
C PHE A 122 -23.77 -0.97 -2.34
N ILE A 123 -24.46 -0.32 -3.27
CA ILE A 123 -23.83 0.39 -4.40
C ILE A 123 -22.88 1.50 -3.90
N ILE A 124 -23.23 2.17 -2.79
CA ILE A 124 -22.39 3.20 -2.16
C ILE A 124 -21.10 2.58 -1.63
N PHE A 125 -21.20 1.41 -0.99
CA PHE A 125 -20.04 0.65 -0.51
C PHE A 125 -19.08 0.30 -1.66
N ILE A 126 -19.61 -0.27 -2.75
CA ILE A 126 -18.81 -0.65 -3.92
C ILE A 126 -18.13 0.56 -4.55
N SER A 127 -18.85 1.68 -4.70
CA SER A 127 -18.28 2.93 -5.22
C SER A 127 -17.09 3.42 -4.40
N LYS A 128 -17.22 3.45 -3.06
CA LYS A 128 -16.14 3.86 -2.15
C LYS A 128 -14.98 2.87 -2.18
N LEU A 129 -15.27 1.57 -2.28
CA LEU A 129 -14.25 0.53 -2.34
C LEU A 129 -13.39 0.70 -3.60
N ILE A 130 -14.02 0.86 -4.77
CA ILE A 130 -13.32 1.11 -6.04
C ILE A 130 -12.50 2.41 -5.95
N THR A 131 -13.05 3.46 -5.33
CA THR A 131 -12.35 4.75 -5.14
C THR A 131 -11.07 4.58 -4.31
N MET A 132 -11.15 3.85 -3.19
CA MET A 132 -9.97 3.57 -2.34
C MET A 132 -8.97 2.65 -3.02
N LEU A 133 -9.44 1.62 -3.71
CA LEU A 133 -8.58 0.69 -4.44
C LEU A 133 -7.84 1.38 -5.59
N ALA A 134 -8.51 2.28 -6.33
CA ALA A 134 -7.86 3.08 -7.37
C ALA A 134 -6.71 3.92 -6.80
N LEU A 135 -6.90 4.52 -5.62
CA LEU A 135 -5.88 5.29 -4.93
C LEU A 135 -4.70 4.41 -4.47
N ILE A 136 -4.98 3.27 -3.82
CA ILE A 136 -3.94 2.34 -3.35
C ILE A 136 -3.15 1.73 -4.51
N TYR A 137 -3.83 1.23 -5.55
CA TYR A 137 -3.15 0.65 -6.70
C TYR A 137 -2.35 1.67 -7.50
N SER A 138 -2.78 2.93 -7.55
CA SER A 138 -1.97 3.98 -8.16
C SER A 138 -0.66 4.21 -7.41
N ILE A 139 -0.69 4.19 -6.07
CA ILE A 139 0.52 4.30 -5.23
C ILE A 139 1.45 3.11 -5.46
N ILE A 140 0.92 1.88 -5.40
CA ILE A 140 1.71 0.66 -5.62
C ILE A 140 2.32 0.68 -7.02
N PHE A 141 1.53 1.00 -8.04
CA PHE A 141 1.98 1.05 -9.44
C PHE A 141 3.08 2.09 -9.65
N VAL A 142 2.87 3.33 -9.21
CA VAL A 142 3.87 4.41 -9.34
C VAL A 142 5.16 4.05 -8.60
N GLN A 143 5.07 3.46 -7.41
CA GLN A 143 6.22 3.02 -6.65
C GLN A 143 7.07 1.99 -7.41
N HIS A 144 6.44 0.93 -7.92
CA HIS A 144 7.15 -0.12 -8.66
C HIS A 144 7.75 0.41 -9.97
N LEU A 145 7.03 1.33 -10.63
CA LEU A 145 7.51 2.02 -11.82
C LEU A 145 8.79 2.83 -11.50
N LEU A 146 8.82 3.57 -10.39
CA LEU A 146 9.98 4.35 -9.96
C LEU A 146 11.19 3.45 -9.64
N TRP A 147 10.98 2.29 -8.99
CA TRP A 147 12.04 1.29 -8.80
C TRP A 147 12.59 0.79 -10.13
N GLY A 148 11.71 0.45 -11.07
CA GLY A 148 12.10 0.02 -12.41
C GLY A 148 12.90 1.08 -13.17
N ILE A 149 12.48 2.34 -13.12
CA ILE A 149 13.21 3.47 -13.72
C ILE A 149 14.57 3.65 -13.05
N GLY A 150 14.64 3.65 -11.71
CA GLY A 150 15.91 3.80 -10.98
C GLY A 150 16.92 2.71 -11.35
N ALA A 151 16.48 1.45 -11.37
CA ALA A 151 17.31 0.33 -11.79
C ALA A 151 17.74 0.43 -13.26
N PHE A 152 16.85 0.89 -14.15
CA PHE A 152 17.17 1.09 -15.57
C PHE A 152 18.20 2.20 -15.77
N ILE A 153 18.09 3.31 -15.05
CA ILE A 153 19.07 4.42 -15.07
C ILE A 153 20.44 3.89 -14.65
N VAL A 154 20.54 3.20 -13.51
CA VAL A 154 21.82 2.65 -13.04
C VAL A 154 22.40 1.66 -14.04
N ASN A 155 21.57 0.76 -14.59
CA ASN A 155 22.02 -0.18 -15.62
C ASN A 155 22.60 0.54 -16.85
N LYS A 156 21.89 1.53 -17.39
CA LYS A 156 22.34 2.25 -18.59
C LYS A 156 23.55 3.15 -18.36
N TYR A 157 23.61 3.85 -17.23
CA TYR A 157 24.68 4.82 -16.97
C TYR A 157 25.92 4.19 -16.34
N ALA A 158 25.75 3.28 -15.39
CA ALA A 158 26.85 2.64 -14.66
C ALA A 158 27.26 1.28 -15.26
N ASN A 159 26.50 0.75 -16.23
CA ASN A 159 26.71 -0.60 -16.78
C ASN A 159 26.72 -1.69 -15.69
N ILE A 160 25.89 -1.49 -14.65
CA ILE A 160 25.68 -2.45 -13.57
C ILE A 160 24.44 -3.29 -13.91
N PRO A 161 24.57 -4.61 -14.08
CA PRO A 161 23.43 -5.47 -14.35
C PRO A 161 22.35 -5.37 -13.27
N ILE A 162 21.07 -5.31 -13.67
CA ILE A 162 19.93 -5.24 -12.73
C ILE A 162 19.95 -6.40 -11.74
N ILE A 163 20.36 -7.58 -12.20
CA ILE A 163 20.45 -8.77 -11.36
C ILE A 163 21.39 -8.59 -10.15
N ASN A 164 22.50 -7.85 -10.31
CA ASN A 164 23.43 -7.58 -9.22
C ASN A 164 22.82 -6.65 -8.17
N MET A 165 21.99 -5.69 -8.61
CA MET A 165 21.24 -4.83 -7.69
C MET A 165 20.18 -5.62 -6.91
N ILE A 166 19.47 -6.53 -7.58
CA ILE A 166 18.49 -7.41 -6.92
C ILE A 166 19.17 -8.31 -5.89
N TYR A 167 20.33 -8.90 -6.23
CA TYR A 167 21.09 -9.70 -5.26
C TYR A 167 21.56 -8.87 -4.06
N SER A 168 22.01 -7.63 -4.26
CA SER A 168 22.40 -6.72 -3.17
C SER A 168 21.23 -6.44 -2.23
N ILE A 169 20.03 -6.20 -2.77
CA ILE A 169 18.80 -6.02 -1.99
C ILE A 169 18.47 -7.30 -1.21
N ASN A 170 18.42 -8.45 -1.87
CA ASN A 170 17.96 -9.71 -1.27
C ASN A 170 18.95 -10.33 -0.27
N ASN A 171 20.27 -10.11 -0.40
CA ASN A 171 21.27 -10.74 0.48
C ASN A 171 21.23 -10.25 1.93
N ILE A 172 20.68 -9.05 2.18
CA ILE A 172 20.65 -8.42 3.52
C ILE A 172 19.31 -8.65 4.21
N HIS A 173 18.23 -8.82 3.43
CA HIS A 173 16.88 -9.17 3.90
C HIS A 173 16.75 -10.61 4.44
N ARG A 174 17.82 -11.15 5.03
CA ARG A 174 17.79 -12.40 5.81
C ARG A 174 17.77 -12.15 7.33
N TYR A 175 17.88 -10.90 7.77
CA TYR A 175 18.12 -10.56 9.19
C TYR A 175 17.35 -9.32 9.71
N GLY A 176 16.39 -8.75 8.97
CA GLY A 176 15.76 -7.45 9.30
C GLY A 176 14.27 -7.51 9.69
N ILE A 177 13.86 -6.76 10.73
CA ILE A 177 12.48 -6.76 11.28
C ILE A 177 11.47 -6.01 10.38
N PHE A 178 11.92 -5.24 9.39
CA PHE A 178 11.08 -4.44 8.47
C PHE A 178 11.08 -4.99 7.03
N GLU A 179 10.94 -6.30 6.89
CA GLU A 179 10.92 -7.02 5.61
C GLU A 179 9.53 -6.99 4.95
N ILE A 180 9.18 -5.87 4.31
CA ILE A 180 8.26 -5.93 3.15
C ILE A 180 9.15 -5.95 1.91
N SER A 181 9.85 -7.06 1.72
CA SER A 181 10.60 -7.35 0.50
C SER A 181 9.60 -7.56 -0.64
N VAL A 182 9.92 -7.14 -1.86
CA VAL A 182 9.16 -7.57 -3.04
C VAL A 182 9.19 -9.11 -3.04
N PRO A 183 8.04 -9.80 -2.93
CA PRO A 183 8.03 -11.24 -2.87
C PRO A 183 8.69 -11.80 -4.13
N ILE A 184 9.60 -12.75 -3.93
CA ILE A 184 10.30 -13.42 -5.02
C ILE A 184 9.30 -14.28 -5.81
N TYR A 185 8.29 -14.80 -5.12
CA TYR A 185 7.24 -15.63 -5.71
C TYR A 185 6.09 -14.78 -6.25
N PRO A 186 5.72 -14.92 -7.54
CA PRO A 186 4.61 -14.15 -8.13
C PRO A 186 3.28 -14.30 -7.41
N VAL A 187 3.00 -15.47 -6.83
CA VAL A 187 1.74 -15.71 -6.09
C VAL A 187 1.70 -14.88 -4.81
N GLU A 188 2.79 -14.84 -4.05
CA GLU A 188 2.91 -14.00 -2.85
C GLU A 188 2.77 -12.51 -3.21
N TYR A 189 3.36 -12.09 -4.35
CA TYR A 189 3.19 -10.73 -4.87
C TYR A 189 1.72 -10.40 -5.12
N LEU A 190 1.00 -11.26 -5.85
CA LEU A 190 -0.43 -11.08 -6.11
C LEU A 190 -1.24 -11.03 -4.82
N MET A 191 -0.92 -11.88 -3.85
CA MET A 191 -1.63 -11.93 -2.58
C MET A 191 -1.41 -10.67 -1.75
N ILE A 192 -0.17 -10.18 -1.63
CA ILE A 192 0.16 -9.02 -0.78
C ILE A 192 -0.26 -7.71 -1.45
N PHE A 193 0.04 -7.52 -2.75
CA PHE A 193 -0.14 -6.24 -3.42
C PHE A 193 -1.44 -6.11 -4.21
N ILE A 194 -2.10 -7.21 -4.59
CA ILE A 194 -3.39 -7.15 -5.29
C ILE A 194 -4.54 -7.52 -4.37
N ILE A 195 -4.53 -8.72 -3.78
CA ILE A 195 -5.63 -9.23 -2.96
C ILE A 195 -5.67 -8.55 -1.59
N GLY A 196 -4.50 -8.36 -0.96
CA GLY A 196 -4.34 -7.77 0.36
C GLY A 196 -5.05 -6.42 0.51
N PRO A 197 -4.86 -5.43 -0.38
CA PRO A 197 -5.59 -4.17 -0.35
C PRO A 197 -7.11 -4.31 -0.42
N ILE A 198 -7.63 -5.26 -1.21
CA ILE A 198 -9.07 -5.52 -1.33
C ILE A 198 -9.61 -5.97 0.02
N VAL A 199 -8.97 -6.97 0.63
CA VAL A 199 -9.39 -7.51 1.93
C VAL A 199 -9.24 -6.42 2.99
N GLY A 200 -8.08 -5.77 3.08
CA GLY A 200 -7.81 -4.73 4.08
C GLY A 200 -8.81 -3.57 4.05
N VAL A 201 -9.08 -2.99 2.87
CA VAL A 201 -10.07 -1.90 2.77
C VAL A 201 -11.48 -2.40 3.09
N SER A 202 -11.86 -3.60 2.61
CA SER A 202 -13.17 -4.17 2.92
C SER A 202 -13.37 -4.41 4.42
N SER A 203 -12.33 -4.86 5.13
CA SER A 203 -12.35 -5.09 6.57
C SER A 203 -12.40 -3.79 7.37
N ILE A 204 -11.65 -2.75 6.95
CA ILE A 204 -11.76 -1.43 7.57
C ILE A 204 -13.17 -0.86 7.35
N PHE A 205 -13.72 -0.98 6.14
CA PHE A 205 -15.09 -0.54 5.86
C PHE A 205 -16.10 -1.27 6.75
N ALA A 206 -16.00 -2.60 6.86
CA ALA A 206 -16.86 -3.38 7.75
C ALA A 206 -16.78 -2.90 9.20
N ALA A 207 -15.58 -2.66 9.72
CA ALA A 207 -15.37 -2.15 11.07
C ALA A 207 -16.00 -0.75 11.28
N THR A 208 -15.83 0.15 10.31
CA THR A 208 -16.42 1.50 10.38
C THR A 208 -17.94 1.50 10.25
N LEU A 209 -18.51 0.54 9.52
CA LEU A 209 -19.96 0.36 9.42
C LEU A 209 -20.53 -0.28 10.69
N ILE A 210 -19.82 -1.23 11.32
CA ILE A 210 -20.17 -1.72 12.65
C ILE A 210 -20.20 -0.56 13.65
N SER A 211 -19.19 0.32 13.61
CA SER A 211 -19.10 1.43 14.55
C SER A 211 -20.24 2.44 14.47
N LYS A 212 -20.90 2.52 13.30
CA LYS A 212 -22.04 3.40 13.04
C LYS A 212 -23.42 2.73 13.11
N SER A 213 -23.49 1.42 12.88
CA SER A 213 -24.75 0.66 12.96
C SER A 213 -25.19 0.35 14.39
N ILE A 214 -24.26 0.33 15.36
CA ILE A 214 -24.53 0.03 16.77
C ILE A 214 -24.15 1.27 17.60
N LYS A 215 -25.05 1.77 18.46
CA LYS A 215 -24.91 3.05 19.22
C LYS A 215 -23.62 3.17 20.08
N LYS A 216 -23.74 3.31 21.40
CA LYS A 216 -22.62 3.66 22.30
C LYS A 216 -21.46 2.64 22.31
N ILE A 217 -21.70 1.43 21.80
CA ILE A 217 -20.76 0.28 21.85
C ILE A 217 -20.15 -0.02 20.45
N GLY A 218 -20.68 0.55 19.37
CA GLY A 218 -20.24 0.20 18.01
C GLY A 218 -18.75 0.44 17.78
N GLY A 219 -18.20 1.56 18.26
CA GLY A 219 -16.78 1.87 18.13
C GLY A 219 -15.88 0.79 18.71
N VAL A 220 -16.23 0.26 19.88
CA VAL A 220 -15.48 -0.83 20.53
C VAL A 220 -15.61 -2.12 19.72
N LEU A 221 -16.80 -2.45 19.23
CA LEU A 221 -17.02 -3.64 18.40
C LEU A 221 -16.26 -3.60 17.06
N GLY A 222 -16.17 -2.43 16.42
CA GLY A 222 -15.38 -2.25 15.21
C GLY A 222 -13.88 -2.48 15.46
N ILE A 223 -13.34 -1.99 16.58
CA ILE A 223 -11.95 -2.23 16.97
C ILE A 223 -11.73 -3.73 17.26
N ILE A 224 -12.62 -4.36 18.02
CA ILE A 224 -12.55 -5.80 18.31
C ILE A 224 -12.56 -6.62 17.02
N TYR A 225 -13.34 -6.22 16.01
CA TYR A 225 -13.38 -6.89 14.72
C TYR A 225 -12.04 -6.82 13.96
N ILE A 226 -11.39 -5.65 13.90
CA ILE A 226 -10.08 -5.51 13.25
C ILE A 226 -9.01 -6.30 14.02
N VAL A 227 -9.01 -6.18 15.36
CA VAL A 227 -8.04 -6.87 16.21
C VAL A 227 -8.17 -8.39 16.10
N SER A 228 -9.41 -8.92 16.06
CA SER A 228 -9.61 -10.36 15.91
C SER A 228 -9.13 -10.88 14.55
N LEU A 229 -9.40 -10.15 13.46
CA LEU A 229 -8.86 -10.48 12.14
C LEU A 229 -7.33 -10.47 12.13
N ALA A 230 -6.71 -9.45 12.75
CA ALA A 230 -5.26 -9.35 12.86
C ALA A 230 -4.66 -10.50 13.69
N MET A 231 -5.28 -10.87 14.81
CA MET A 231 -4.86 -12.01 15.63
C MET A 231 -4.96 -13.33 14.88
N VAL A 232 -6.05 -13.56 14.14
CA VAL A 232 -6.20 -14.77 13.30
C VAL A 232 -5.13 -14.80 12.22
N TYR A 233 -4.85 -13.68 11.55
CA TYR A 233 -3.79 -13.60 10.55
C TYR A 233 -2.40 -13.91 11.15
N LEU A 234 -2.07 -13.30 12.29
CA LEU A 234 -0.81 -13.58 12.99
C LEU A 234 -0.70 -15.05 13.40
N ALA A 235 -1.79 -15.68 13.86
CA ALA A 235 -1.82 -17.09 14.18
C ALA A 235 -1.56 -17.98 12.94
N THR A 236 -2.06 -17.59 11.76
CA THR A 236 -1.79 -18.33 10.50
C THR A 236 -0.32 -18.27 10.08
N ILE A 237 0.40 -17.21 10.43
CA ILE A 237 1.82 -17.04 10.12
C ILE A 237 2.69 -17.76 11.16
N ILE A 238 2.42 -17.55 12.46
CA ILE A 238 3.28 -18.02 13.55
C ILE A 238 3.23 -19.55 13.71
N GLY A 239 2.09 -20.19 13.41
CA GLY A 239 1.91 -21.63 13.65
C GLY A 239 2.59 -22.56 12.63
N ILE A 240 3.17 -22.04 11.55
CA ILE A 240 3.50 -22.84 10.35
C ILE A 240 4.85 -22.42 9.75
N TYR A 241 5.91 -22.37 10.57
CA TYR A 241 7.23 -21.93 10.08
C TYR A 241 7.96 -22.94 9.17
N GLU A 242 7.46 -24.18 9.04
CA GLU A 242 8.25 -25.28 8.44
C GLU A 242 7.99 -25.56 6.95
N TYR A 243 6.89 -25.08 6.36
CA TYR A 243 6.56 -25.37 4.95
C TYR A 243 5.94 -24.16 4.22
N SER A 244 6.60 -23.65 3.17
CA SER A 244 6.13 -22.48 2.40
C SER A 244 4.76 -22.70 1.74
N ASP A 245 4.49 -23.93 1.28
CA ASP A 245 3.25 -24.27 0.56
C ASP A 245 2.01 -24.25 1.47
N THR A 246 2.16 -24.66 2.74
CA THR A 246 1.05 -24.66 3.70
C THR A 246 0.75 -23.26 4.20
N ILE A 247 1.76 -22.41 4.37
CA ILE A 247 1.60 -20.97 4.66
C ILE A 247 0.82 -20.29 3.55
N LEU A 248 1.21 -20.53 2.28
CA LEU A 248 0.55 -19.95 1.12
C LEU A 248 -0.93 -20.35 1.07
N LYS A 249 -1.23 -21.64 1.22
CA LYS A 249 -2.61 -22.16 1.24
C LYS A 249 -3.44 -21.51 2.34
N ASN A 250 -2.90 -21.38 3.55
CA ASN A 250 -3.61 -20.79 4.67
C ASN A 250 -3.85 -19.28 4.49
N ASN A 251 -2.88 -18.55 3.93
CA ASN A 251 -3.08 -17.15 3.58
C ASN A 251 -4.20 -16.97 2.54
N ILE A 252 -4.29 -17.87 1.54
CA ILE A 252 -5.38 -17.83 0.55
C ILE A 252 -6.73 -18.03 1.24
N ILE A 253 -6.86 -19.06 2.09
CA ILE A 253 -8.10 -19.36 2.82
C ILE A 253 -8.47 -18.16 3.71
N PHE A 254 -7.50 -17.61 4.44
CA PHE A 254 -7.72 -16.44 5.30
C PHE A 254 -8.25 -15.25 4.50
N PHE A 255 -7.62 -14.89 3.38
CA PHE A 255 -8.06 -13.76 2.57
C PHE A 255 -9.49 -13.95 2.01
N ILE A 256 -9.83 -15.15 1.54
CA ILE A 256 -11.18 -15.47 1.05
C ILE A 256 -12.20 -15.33 2.18
N VAL A 257 -11.94 -15.94 3.33
CA VAL A 257 -12.85 -15.93 4.48
C VAL A 257 -13.03 -14.52 5.03
N ALA A 258 -11.93 -13.79 5.23
CA ALA A 258 -11.94 -12.42 5.72
C ALA A 258 -12.74 -11.50 4.78
N PHE A 259 -12.53 -11.62 3.46
CA PHE A 259 -13.26 -10.85 2.46
C PHE A 259 -14.77 -11.13 2.48
N LEU A 260 -15.17 -12.41 2.50
CA LEU A 260 -16.58 -12.80 2.54
C LEU A 260 -17.27 -12.30 3.81
N ILE A 261 -16.61 -12.44 4.97
CA ILE A 261 -17.13 -11.92 6.25
C ILE A 261 -17.24 -10.40 6.20
N SER A 262 -16.21 -9.69 5.72
CA SER A 262 -16.22 -8.23 5.63
C SER A 262 -17.34 -7.70 4.73
N ILE A 263 -17.60 -8.34 3.58
CA ILE A 263 -18.72 -7.98 2.70
C ILE A 263 -20.06 -8.26 3.37
N TYR A 264 -20.22 -9.45 3.95
CA TYR A 264 -21.47 -9.85 4.59
C TYR A 264 -21.85 -8.92 5.75
N VAL A 265 -20.89 -8.62 6.62
CA VAL A 265 -21.04 -7.67 7.72
C VAL A 265 -21.40 -6.28 7.18
N SER A 266 -20.69 -5.80 6.16
CA SER A 266 -20.97 -4.49 5.56
C SER A 266 -22.38 -4.41 4.98
N TYR A 267 -22.83 -5.46 4.28
CA TYR A 267 -24.17 -5.56 3.71
C TYR A 267 -25.25 -5.50 4.81
N ILE A 268 -25.09 -6.26 5.90
CA ILE A 268 -26.03 -6.23 7.04
C ILE A 268 -26.05 -4.86 7.71
N SER A 269 -24.88 -4.29 8.01
CA SER A 269 -24.77 -3.00 8.67
C SER A 269 -25.38 -1.86 7.84
N LEU A 270 -25.32 -1.93 6.51
CA LEU A 270 -25.94 -0.96 5.61
C LEU A 270 -27.47 -1.08 5.53
N ASN A 271 -27.99 -2.30 5.67
CA ASN A 271 -29.42 -2.57 5.59
C ASN A 271 -30.15 -2.34 6.93
N ASN A 272 -29.44 -2.50 8.05
CA ASN A 272 -29.93 -2.16 9.38
C ASN A 272 -29.91 -0.64 9.63
N ARG A 273 -30.68 -0.15 10.62
CA ARG A 273 -30.74 1.28 10.96
C ARG A 273 -29.35 1.78 11.39
N MET A 274 -28.83 2.80 10.70
CA MET A 274 -27.62 3.51 11.14
C MET A 274 -28.00 4.60 12.13
N TYR A 275 -27.21 4.76 13.18
CA TYR A 275 -27.41 5.81 14.18
C TYR A 275 -26.38 6.92 13.95
N ASP A 276 -26.83 8.18 14.05
CA ASP A 276 -25.99 9.38 13.90
C ASP A 276 -24.92 9.48 15.01
#